data_AF-A0A8J6MAC8-F1
#
_entry.id   AF-A0A8J6MAC8-F1
#
_cell.length_a   1.000
_cell.length_b   1.000
_cell.length_c   1.000
_cell.angle_alpha   90.00
_cell.angle_beta   90.00
_cell.angle_gamma   90.00
#
_symmetry.space_group_name_H-M   'P 1'
#
loop_
_entity.id
_entity.type
_entity.pdbx_description
1 polymer ?
#
loop_
_entity_poly.entity_id
_entity_poly.type
_entity_poly.pdbx_seq_one_letter_code
_entity_poly.pdbx_strand_id
1 'polypeptide(L)'
;MRPALNRPWNALSGLGAAMLGGLVVIWVFGTAMLDPWNITWMLAGSFGPDPVQYWLGWRFLAQSAWAWPPGLNPRFGMELSSAIFYADSIPLLALPLKLLWPSLPQYWGPWLLGCGMAQGWFGWVLMGHATRAPLARLSGAGLLVLQPMLLDRMGGHLALGGQWTVLAALALALRPDPRHRFALWAMLATATALIHSYLMVMVAAIWAADWLRRALA
;
A
#
# COMPACT_ATOMS: atom_id res chain seq x y z
N MET A 1 -4.47 29.32 6.27
CA MET A 1 -3.08 28.93 6.61
C MET A 1 -2.42 28.32 5.38
N ARG A 2 -1.28 28.87 4.91
CA ARG A 2 -0.55 28.28 3.76
C ARG A 2 0.00 26.91 4.17
N PRO A 3 -0.13 25.85 3.35
CA PRO A 3 0.41 24.54 3.69
C PRO A 3 1.93 24.66 3.78
N ALA A 4 2.48 24.18 4.91
CA ALA A 4 3.89 24.31 5.24
C ALA A 4 4.82 23.47 4.34
N LEU A 5 4.32 22.79 3.31
CA LEU A 5 5.09 21.85 2.47
C LEU A 5 6.21 22.51 1.64
N ASN A 6 6.27 23.85 1.53
CA ASN A 6 7.19 24.52 0.59
C ASN A 6 8.62 24.78 1.13
N ARG A 7 9.01 24.25 2.29
CA ARG A 7 10.38 24.42 2.82
C ARG A 7 11.22 23.16 2.57
N PRO A 8 12.48 23.27 2.12
CA PRO A 8 13.30 22.10 1.75
C PRO A 8 13.56 21.14 2.92
N TRP A 9 13.65 21.65 4.16
CA TRP A 9 13.74 20.81 5.36
C TRP A 9 12.50 19.97 5.63
N ASN A 10 11.33 20.28 5.04
CA ASN A 10 10.11 19.47 5.17
C ASN A 10 10.09 18.25 4.25
N ALA A 11 10.87 18.28 3.16
CA ALA A 11 11.07 17.12 2.30
C ALA A 11 12.07 16.13 2.92
N LEU A 12 13.20 16.63 3.44
CA LEU A 12 14.21 15.82 4.15
C LEU A 12 13.62 15.11 5.37
N SER A 13 12.85 15.83 6.19
CA SER A 13 12.19 15.23 7.36
C SER A 13 11.02 14.30 6.98
N GLY A 14 10.37 14.54 5.84
CA GLY A 14 9.42 13.58 5.26
C GLY A 14 10.09 12.28 4.82
N LEU A 15 11.26 12.37 4.19
CA LEU A 15 12.08 11.19 3.87
C LEU A 15 12.51 10.46 5.15
N GLY A 16 12.87 11.19 6.20
CA GLY A 16 13.15 10.60 7.52
C GLY A 16 11.97 9.80 8.08
N ALA A 17 10.74 10.31 7.94
CA ALA A 17 9.53 9.59 8.33
C ALA A 17 9.28 8.33 7.48
N ALA A 18 9.54 8.41 6.17
CA ALA A 18 9.44 7.25 5.28
C ALA A 18 10.47 6.18 5.64
N MET A 19 11.73 6.56 5.89
CA MET A 19 12.77 5.64 6.33
C MET A 19 12.44 5.00 7.67
N LEU A 20 11.91 5.76 8.63
CA LEU A 20 11.40 5.22 9.89
C LEU A 20 10.31 4.17 9.66
N GLY A 21 9.40 4.44 8.73
CA GLY A 21 8.40 3.49 8.25
C GLY A 21 9.00 2.16 7.77
N GLY A 22 9.97 2.24 6.87
CA GLY A 22 10.67 1.05 6.36
C GLY A 22 11.47 0.31 7.43
N LEU A 23 12.12 1.04 8.35
CA LEU A 23 12.87 0.46 9.46
C LEU A 23 11.96 -0.33 10.42
N VAL A 24 10.76 0.16 10.72
CA VAL A 24 9.79 -0.58 11.54
C VAL A 24 9.40 -1.89 10.84
N VAL A 25 9.13 -1.85 9.54
CA VAL A 25 8.81 -3.07 8.76
C VAL A 25 9.97 -4.06 8.80
N ILE A 26 11.21 -3.60 8.61
CA ILE A 26 12.40 -4.46 8.71
C ILE A 26 12.56 -5.02 10.13
N TRP A 27 12.29 -4.23 11.16
CA TRP A 27 12.40 -4.64 12.55
C TRP A 27 11.36 -5.71 12.92
N VAL A 28 10.13 -5.60 12.42
CA VAL A 28 9.04 -6.55 12.72
C VAL A 28 9.15 -7.84 11.91
N PHE A 29 9.42 -7.74 10.60
CA PHE A 29 9.33 -8.88 9.68
C PHE A 29 10.69 -9.43 9.25
N GLY A 30 11.78 -8.76 9.60
CA GLY A 30 13.14 -9.11 9.21
C GLY A 30 13.50 -8.67 7.78
N THR A 31 14.79 -8.76 7.45
CA THR A 31 15.31 -8.43 6.11
C THR A 31 15.15 -9.57 5.11
N ALA A 32 14.98 -10.80 5.60
CA ALA A 32 14.92 -12.00 4.78
C ALA A 32 13.78 -11.97 3.75
N MET A 33 12.67 -11.30 4.07
CA MET A 33 11.54 -11.14 3.14
C MET A 33 11.83 -10.20 1.96
N LEU A 34 12.82 -9.32 2.09
CA LEU A 34 13.13 -8.33 1.05
C LEU A 34 13.79 -8.97 -0.17
N ASP A 35 14.44 -10.12 0.01
CA ASP A 35 15.00 -10.91 -1.08
C ASP A 35 13.86 -11.54 -1.91
N PRO A 36 13.67 -11.14 -3.18
CA PRO A 36 12.63 -11.69 -4.03
C PRO A 36 12.77 -13.19 -4.34
N TRP A 37 13.93 -13.81 -4.05
CA TRP A 37 14.17 -15.25 -4.22
C TRP A 37 13.94 -16.05 -2.94
N ASN A 38 13.88 -15.39 -1.80
CA ASN A 38 13.57 -16.04 -0.55
C ASN A 38 12.05 -16.18 -0.38
N ILE A 39 11.53 -17.36 -0.72
CA ILE A 39 10.12 -17.71 -0.53
C ILE A 39 9.88 -18.42 0.81
N THR A 40 10.94 -18.78 1.54
CA THR A 40 10.85 -19.60 2.76
C THR A 40 9.99 -18.94 3.82
N TRP A 41 10.04 -17.61 3.97
CA TRP A 41 9.21 -16.89 4.94
C TRP A 41 7.70 -16.98 4.62
N MET A 42 7.33 -17.11 3.35
CA MET A 42 5.93 -17.31 2.94
C MET A 42 5.49 -18.76 3.16
N LEU A 43 6.41 -19.72 2.99
CA LEU A 43 6.12 -21.16 3.07
C LEU A 43 6.24 -21.72 4.49
N ALA A 44 6.98 -21.05 5.38
CA ALA A 44 7.25 -21.52 6.74
C ALA A 44 6.03 -21.40 7.68
N GLY A 45 4.96 -20.71 7.27
CA GLY A 45 3.75 -20.53 8.09
C GLY A 45 3.89 -19.56 9.26
N SER A 46 5.01 -18.84 9.38
CA SER A 46 5.28 -17.87 10.45
C SER A 46 4.28 -16.70 10.49
N PHE A 47 3.62 -16.45 9.36
CA PHE A 47 2.67 -15.34 9.13
C PHE A 47 1.26 -15.87 8.80
N GLY A 48 0.92 -17.05 9.36
CA GLY A 48 -0.31 -17.77 9.05
C GLY A 48 -0.23 -18.57 7.74
N PRO A 49 -1.34 -19.19 7.34
CA PRO A 49 -1.40 -20.04 6.14
C PRO A 49 -1.54 -19.23 4.84
N ASP A 50 -2.08 -18.01 4.91
CA ASP A 50 -2.48 -17.24 3.75
C ASP A 50 -1.32 -16.82 2.81
N PRO A 51 -0.09 -16.50 3.29
CA PRO A 51 1.04 -16.21 2.42
C PRO A 51 1.32 -17.28 1.36
N VAL A 52 1.07 -18.56 1.66
CA VAL A 52 1.20 -19.65 0.68
C VAL A 52 0.21 -19.47 -0.46
N GLN A 53 -1.04 -19.09 -0.15
CA GLN A 53 -2.07 -18.80 -1.15
C GLN A 53 -1.68 -17.62 -2.03
N TYR A 54 -1.16 -16.54 -1.44
CA TYR A 54 -0.74 -15.34 -2.18
C TYR A 54 0.41 -15.64 -3.14
N TRP A 55 1.36 -16.46 -2.68
CA TRP A 55 2.46 -16.94 -3.51
C TRP A 55 1.95 -17.81 -4.67
N LEU A 56 1.09 -18.79 -4.41
CA LEU A 56 0.50 -19.64 -5.47
C LEU A 56 -0.27 -18.80 -6.49
N GLY A 57 -1.11 -17.87 -6.03
CA GLY A 57 -1.86 -16.96 -6.89
C GLY A 57 -0.96 -16.21 -7.88
N TRP A 58 0.14 -15.65 -7.37
CA TRP A 58 1.17 -15.01 -8.19
C TRP A 58 1.84 -15.98 -9.16
N ARG A 59 2.30 -17.16 -8.71
CA ARG A 59 3.00 -18.12 -9.56
C ARG A 59 2.15 -18.62 -10.72
N PHE A 60 0.88 -18.95 -10.47
CA PHE A 60 -0.05 -19.36 -11.52
C PHE A 60 -0.32 -18.23 -12.51
N LEU A 61 -0.52 -16.99 -12.02
CA LEU A 61 -0.72 -15.82 -12.86
C LEU A 61 0.49 -15.56 -13.76
N ALA A 62 1.69 -15.52 -13.19
CA ALA A 62 2.92 -15.18 -13.90
C ALA A 62 3.24 -16.18 -15.02
N GLN A 63 2.88 -17.46 -14.82
CA GLN A 63 3.07 -18.51 -15.82
C GLN A 63 1.92 -18.65 -16.82
N SER A 64 0.78 -18.00 -16.58
CA SER A 64 -0.39 -18.08 -17.45
C SER A 64 -0.24 -17.16 -18.67
N ALA A 65 -0.83 -17.56 -19.80
CA ALA A 65 -0.96 -16.68 -20.96
C ALA A 65 -1.71 -15.40 -20.57
N TRP A 66 -1.47 -14.32 -21.30
CA TRP A 66 -2.31 -13.13 -21.18
C TRP A 66 -3.72 -13.45 -21.67
N ALA A 67 -4.71 -12.99 -20.90
CA ALA A 67 -6.12 -13.16 -21.20
C ALA A 67 -6.85 -11.84 -20.89
N TRP A 68 -8.10 -11.74 -21.34
CA TRP A 68 -8.98 -10.64 -20.98
C TRP A 68 -10.10 -11.14 -20.08
N PRO A 69 -10.29 -10.58 -18.87
CA PRO A 69 -9.52 -9.47 -18.26
C PRO A 69 -8.09 -9.89 -17.86
N PRO A 70 -7.13 -8.94 -17.73
CA PRO A 70 -5.71 -9.23 -17.52
C PRO A 70 -5.39 -9.92 -16.19
N GLY A 71 -6.32 -9.86 -15.23
CA GLY A 71 -6.24 -10.57 -13.96
C GLY A 71 -6.84 -11.98 -13.96
N LEU A 72 -7.25 -12.52 -15.11
CA LEU A 72 -7.73 -13.90 -15.19
C LEU A 72 -6.59 -14.88 -14.87
N ASN A 73 -6.88 -15.87 -14.03
CA ASN A 73 -5.91 -16.89 -13.62
C ASN A 73 -6.52 -18.29 -13.75
N PRO A 74 -6.70 -18.79 -14.99
CA PRO A 74 -7.56 -19.95 -15.25
C PRO A 74 -7.01 -21.28 -14.75
N ARG A 75 -5.68 -21.38 -14.53
CA ARG A 75 -5.05 -22.59 -13.99
C ARG A 75 -5.02 -22.61 -12.46
N PHE A 76 -5.41 -21.52 -11.81
CA PHE A 76 -5.51 -21.43 -10.37
C PHE A 76 -6.91 -21.86 -9.93
N GLY A 77 -7.05 -23.09 -9.44
CA GLY A 77 -8.36 -23.67 -9.04
C GLY A 77 -8.75 -24.98 -9.72
N MET A 78 -7.80 -25.70 -10.34
CA MET A 78 -8.04 -26.97 -11.04
C MET A 78 -9.11 -26.85 -12.14
N GLU A 79 -10.31 -27.40 -11.90
CA GLU A 79 -11.45 -27.37 -12.84
C GLU A 79 -12.22 -26.04 -12.80
N LEU A 80 -12.04 -25.26 -11.74
CA LEU A 80 -12.63 -23.94 -11.58
C LEU A 80 -11.59 -22.87 -11.92
N SER A 81 -11.83 -22.13 -13.00
CA SER A 81 -11.04 -20.93 -13.33
C SER A 81 -11.21 -19.87 -12.24
N SER A 82 -10.12 -19.19 -11.88
CA SER A 82 -10.14 -18.08 -10.91
C SER A 82 -9.58 -16.78 -11.51
N ALA A 83 -9.44 -15.77 -10.66
CA ALA A 83 -8.83 -14.49 -10.95
C ALA A 83 -7.90 -14.08 -9.81
N ILE A 84 -6.92 -13.24 -10.11
CA ILE A 84 -5.88 -12.78 -9.16
C ILE A 84 -6.47 -12.10 -7.93
N PHE A 85 -7.65 -11.50 -8.09
CA PHE A 85 -8.41 -10.85 -7.02
C PHE A 85 -8.79 -11.84 -5.91
N TYR A 86 -9.17 -13.07 -6.25
CA TYR A 86 -9.56 -14.09 -5.26
C TYR A 86 -8.36 -14.74 -4.55
N ALA A 87 -7.16 -14.54 -5.07
CA ALA A 87 -5.92 -14.99 -4.45
C ALA A 87 -5.26 -13.89 -3.59
N ASP A 88 -5.99 -12.81 -3.31
CA ASP A 88 -5.51 -11.59 -2.64
C ASP A 88 -4.18 -11.06 -3.21
N SER A 89 -3.94 -11.26 -4.52
CA SER A 89 -2.79 -10.68 -5.19
C SER A 89 -2.99 -9.18 -5.38
N ILE A 90 -1.90 -8.42 -5.57
CA ILE A 90 -1.96 -6.97 -5.82
C ILE A 90 -1.84 -6.72 -7.32
N PRO A 91 -2.94 -6.54 -8.09
CA PRO A 91 -2.90 -6.20 -9.51
C PRO A 91 -1.95 -5.06 -9.86
N LEU A 92 -1.86 -4.04 -9.00
CA LEU A 92 -0.99 -2.87 -9.19
C LEU A 92 0.48 -3.27 -9.44
N LEU A 93 0.95 -4.33 -8.77
CA LEU A 93 2.30 -4.86 -8.93
C LEU A 93 2.34 -6.09 -9.83
N ALA A 94 1.39 -7.01 -9.67
CA ALA A 94 1.36 -8.28 -10.35
C ALA A 94 1.28 -8.14 -11.88
N LEU A 95 0.47 -7.20 -12.40
CA LEU A 95 0.33 -7.05 -13.85
C LEU A 95 1.61 -6.49 -14.51
N PRO A 96 2.23 -5.40 -14.01
CA PRO A 96 3.54 -4.97 -14.51
C PRO A 96 4.63 -6.04 -14.34
N LEU A 97 4.67 -6.74 -13.21
CA LEU A 97 5.68 -7.77 -12.96
C LEU A 97 5.47 -8.99 -13.86
N LYS A 98 4.24 -9.37 -14.20
CA LYS A 98 3.98 -10.44 -15.17
C LYS A 98 4.55 -10.07 -16.55
N LEU A 99 4.47 -8.79 -16.93
CA LEU A 99 4.99 -8.30 -18.19
C LEU A 99 6.52 -8.24 -18.21
N LEU A 100 7.12 -7.70 -17.14
CA LEU A 100 8.55 -7.38 -17.09
C LEU A 100 9.40 -8.53 -16.56
N TRP A 101 8.88 -9.30 -15.61
CA TRP A 101 9.65 -10.28 -14.85
C TRP A 101 8.80 -11.46 -14.34
N PRO A 102 8.21 -12.26 -15.24
CA PRO A 102 7.32 -13.37 -14.87
C PRO A 102 8.03 -14.49 -14.07
N SER A 103 9.37 -14.56 -14.11
CA SER A 103 10.14 -15.53 -13.33
C SER A 103 10.32 -15.14 -11.85
N LEU A 104 10.02 -13.89 -11.47
CA LEU A 104 10.18 -13.39 -10.11
C LEU A 104 9.46 -14.30 -9.09
N PRO A 105 10.14 -14.84 -8.06
CA PRO A 105 9.49 -15.75 -7.12
C PRO A 105 8.46 -15.08 -6.21
N GLN A 106 8.76 -13.89 -5.67
CA GLN A 106 7.83 -13.10 -4.85
C GLN A 106 8.10 -11.60 -4.95
N TYR A 107 7.07 -10.77 -4.72
CA TYR A 107 7.18 -9.29 -4.68
C TYR A 107 6.62 -8.68 -3.37
N TRP A 108 6.16 -9.53 -2.46
CA TRP A 108 5.43 -9.14 -1.26
C TRP A 108 6.31 -8.46 -0.21
N GLY A 109 7.55 -8.91 -0.03
CA GLY A 109 8.46 -8.26 0.92
C GLY A 109 8.79 -6.81 0.53
N PRO A 110 9.25 -6.56 -0.72
CA PRO A 110 9.41 -5.19 -1.21
C PRO A 110 8.12 -4.36 -1.14
N TRP A 111 6.95 -4.96 -1.36
CA TRP A 111 5.66 -4.31 -1.18
C TRP A 111 5.42 -3.86 0.26
N LEU A 112 5.65 -4.72 1.26
CA LEU A 112 5.49 -4.37 2.67
C LEU A 112 6.43 -3.24 3.08
N LEU A 113 7.68 -3.27 2.60
CA LEU A 113 8.63 -2.18 2.81
C LEU A 113 8.11 -0.86 2.23
N GLY A 114 7.65 -0.89 0.98
CA GLY A 114 7.04 0.26 0.32
C GLY A 114 5.82 0.79 1.08
N CYS A 115 4.98 -0.10 1.61
CA CYS A 115 3.84 0.28 2.44
C CYS A 115 4.25 0.96 3.74
N GLY A 116 5.25 0.44 4.46
CA GLY A 116 5.79 1.07 5.65
C GLY A 116 6.34 2.47 5.36
N MET A 117 7.11 2.61 4.28
CA MET A 117 7.66 3.89 3.85
C MET A 117 6.55 4.89 3.48
N ALA A 118 5.54 4.45 2.74
CA ALA A 118 4.40 5.29 2.37
C ALA A 118 3.57 5.68 3.61
N GLN A 119 3.35 4.75 4.55
CA GLN A 119 2.66 5.00 5.81
C GLN A 119 3.37 6.11 6.62
N GLY A 120 4.71 6.00 6.74
CA GLY A 120 5.52 7.03 7.40
C GLY A 120 5.47 8.38 6.70
N TRP A 121 5.56 8.39 5.35
CA TRP A 121 5.46 9.61 4.56
C TRP A 121 4.11 10.30 4.69
N PHE A 122 3.00 9.59 4.48
CA PHE A 122 1.67 10.19 4.57
C PHE A 122 1.29 10.52 6.01
N GLY A 123 1.76 9.74 6.99
CA GLY A 123 1.68 10.10 8.41
C GLY A 123 2.37 11.43 8.69
N TRP A 124 3.59 11.62 8.16
CA TRP A 124 4.27 12.91 8.22
C TRP A 124 3.45 14.01 7.56
N VAL A 125 2.96 13.83 6.33
CA VAL A 125 2.12 14.82 5.64
C VAL A 125 0.93 15.25 6.51
N LEU A 126 0.17 14.30 7.05
CA LEU A 126 -0.98 14.55 7.93
C LEU A 126 -0.60 15.30 9.20
N MET A 127 0.46 14.87 9.88
CA MET A 127 0.90 15.52 11.11
C MET A 127 1.34 16.98 10.89
N GLY A 128 1.70 17.35 9.66
CA GLY A 128 2.02 18.72 9.28
C GLY A 128 0.84 19.69 9.33
N HIS A 129 -0.39 19.18 9.40
CA HIS A 129 -1.58 20.00 9.62
C HIS A 129 -1.78 20.36 11.11
N ALA A 130 -1.29 19.52 12.03
CA ALA A 130 -1.43 19.73 13.47
C ALA A 130 -0.23 20.47 14.08
N THR A 131 1.00 20.18 13.62
CA THR A 131 2.21 20.77 14.20
C THR A 131 3.29 21.07 13.16
N ARG A 132 4.08 22.12 13.42
CA ARG A 132 5.27 22.48 12.64
C ARG A 132 6.58 21.96 13.25
N ALA A 133 6.54 21.48 14.49
CA ALA A 133 7.73 20.97 15.17
C ALA A 133 8.12 19.61 14.57
N PRO A 134 9.33 19.47 14.00
CA PRO A 134 9.70 18.28 13.23
C PRO A 134 9.73 17.03 14.09
N LEU A 135 10.20 17.11 15.34
CA LEU A 135 10.20 15.96 16.24
C LEU A 135 8.78 15.50 16.57
N ALA A 136 7.88 16.40 16.96
CA ALA A 136 6.49 16.05 17.25
C ALA A 136 5.78 15.45 16.02
N ARG A 137 6.09 15.98 14.83
CA ARG A 137 5.55 15.49 13.56
C ARG A 137 6.09 14.10 13.20
N LEU A 138 7.38 13.84 13.44
CA LEU A 138 8.01 12.52 13.29
C LEU A 138 7.42 11.52 14.30
N SER A 139 7.24 11.92 15.56
CA SER A 139 6.62 11.07 16.58
C SER A 139 5.20 10.66 16.20
N GLY A 140 4.38 11.60 15.72
CA GLY A 140 3.02 11.29 15.24
C GLY A 140 3.03 10.35 14.03
N ALA A 141 3.93 10.55 13.06
CA ALA A 141 4.12 9.61 11.96
C ALA A 141 4.55 8.22 12.46
N GLY A 142 5.47 8.16 13.43
CA GLY A 142 5.93 6.92 14.05
C GLY A 142 4.81 6.14 14.73
N LEU A 143 3.89 6.83 15.44
CA LEU A 143 2.71 6.18 16.01
C LEU A 143 1.80 5.54 14.94
N LEU A 144 1.65 6.18 13.78
CA LEU A 144 0.86 5.65 12.67
C LEU A 144 1.51 4.44 11.98
N VAL A 145 2.85 4.37 11.99
CA VAL A 145 3.59 3.19 11.50
C VAL A 145 3.55 2.06 12.52
N LEU A 146 3.70 2.37 13.80
CA LEU A 146 3.73 1.40 14.90
C LEU A 146 2.34 0.90 15.33
N GLN A 147 1.27 1.29 14.62
CA GLN A 147 -0.09 0.84 14.92
C GLN A 147 -0.15 -0.70 14.95
N PRO A 148 -0.49 -1.34 16.09
CA PRO A 148 -0.47 -2.79 16.21
C PRO A 148 -1.37 -3.49 15.19
N MET A 149 -2.55 -2.92 14.92
CA MET A 149 -3.50 -3.46 13.94
C MET A 149 -2.97 -3.36 12.50
N LEU A 150 -2.11 -2.37 12.19
CA LEU A 150 -1.48 -2.29 10.87
C LEU A 150 -0.46 -3.41 10.72
N LEU A 151 0.42 -3.56 11.71
CA LEU A 151 1.48 -4.56 11.71
C LEU A 151 0.92 -5.98 11.69
N ASP A 152 -0.16 -6.24 12.45
CA ASP A 152 -0.90 -7.50 12.40
C ASP A 152 -1.45 -7.80 11.00
N ARG A 153 -2.08 -6.83 10.33
CA ARG A 153 -2.56 -7.01 8.95
C ARG A 153 -1.40 -7.24 7.97
N MET A 154 -0.29 -6.52 8.09
CA MET A 154 0.91 -6.74 7.28
C MET A 154 1.50 -8.15 7.46
N GLY A 155 1.27 -8.79 8.61
CA GLY A 155 1.74 -10.14 8.93
C GLY A 155 0.80 -11.29 8.53
N GLY A 156 -0.32 -11.03 7.84
CA GLY A 156 -1.23 -12.10 7.41
C GLY A 156 -2.09 -11.78 6.18
N HIS A 157 -2.37 -10.50 5.95
CA HIS A 157 -3.16 -10.01 4.81
C HIS A 157 -2.34 -8.97 4.06
N LEU A 158 -1.39 -9.43 3.25
CA LEU A 158 -0.27 -8.61 2.78
C LEU A 158 -0.74 -7.40 1.93
N ALA A 159 -1.80 -7.57 1.14
CA ALA A 159 -2.41 -6.48 0.37
C ALA A 159 -2.99 -5.37 1.26
N LEU A 160 -3.51 -5.72 2.44
CA LEU A 160 -3.98 -4.76 3.44
C LEU A 160 -2.86 -3.96 4.10
N GLY A 161 -1.58 -4.28 3.86
CA GLY A 161 -0.46 -3.37 4.15
C GLY A 161 -0.61 -2.00 3.48
N GLY A 162 -1.42 -1.89 2.42
CA GLY A 162 -1.73 -0.66 1.70
C GLY A 162 -2.52 0.41 2.45
N GLN A 163 -2.64 0.38 3.80
CA GLN A 163 -3.40 1.38 4.57
C GLN A 163 -2.90 2.82 4.39
N TRP A 164 -1.67 3.00 3.90
CA TRP A 164 -1.13 4.31 3.51
C TRP A 164 -2.03 5.04 2.49
N THR A 165 -2.80 4.31 1.68
CA THR A 165 -3.78 4.87 0.75
C THR A 165 -4.89 5.66 1.47
N VAL A 166 -5.29 5.20 2.66
CA VAL A 166 -6.25 5.91 3.53
C VAL A 166 -5.63 7.19 4.07
N LEU A 167 -4.37 7.15 4.51
CA LEU A 167 -3.66 8.36 4.93
C LEU A 167 -3.46 9.35 3.77
N ALA A 168 -3.17 8.84 2.57
CA ALA A 168 -3.08 9.65 1.36
C ALA A 168 -4.43 10.30 1.02
N ALA A 169 -5.54 9.58 1.16
CA ALA A 169 -6.89 10.10 0.95
C ALA A 169 -7.21 11.23 1.94
N LEU A 170 -6.91 11.03 3.23
CA LEU A 170 -7.06 12.08 4.24
C LEU A 170 -6.19 13.31 3.93
N ALA A 171 -4.94 13.10 3.54
CA ALA A 171 -4.04 14.19 3.17
C ALA A 171 -4.55 14.97 1.95
N LEU A 172 -5.11 14.27 0.95
CA LEU A 172 -5.68 14.87 -0.24
C LEU A 172 -6.98 15.64 0.07
N ALA A 173 -7.84 15.10 0.94
CA ALA A 173 -9.03 15.80 1.41
C ALA A 173 -8.66 17.10 2.14
N LEU A 174 -7.63 17.10 2.98
CA LEU A 174 -7.17 18.29 3.71
C LEU A 174 -6.34 19.26 2.87
N ARG A 175 -5.99 18.90 1.62
CA ARG A 175 -5.24 19.78 0.73
C ARG A 175 -6.06 21.05 0.42
N PRO A 176 -5.49 22.26 0.57
CA PRO A 176 -6.21 23.50 0.28
C PRO A 176 -6.29 23.81 -1.23
N ASP A 177 -5.27 23.40 -1.99
CA ASP A 177 -5.17 23.67 -3.42
C ASP A 177 -6.16 22.79 -4.22
N PRO A 178 -7.03 23.38 -5.07
CA PRO A 178 -7.97 22.64 -5.89
C PRO A 178 -7.37 22.11 -7.21
N ARG A 179 -6.17 22.57 -7.60
CA ARG A 179 -5.57 22.20 -8.88
C ARG A 179 -5.32 20.68 -8.97
N HIS A 180 -5.70 20.10 -10.11
CA HIS A 180 -5.59 18.66 -10.42
C HIS A 180 -6.28 17.72 -9.40
N ARG A 181 -7.16 18.24 -8.53
CA ARG A 181 -7.76 17.46 -7.45
C ARG A 181 -8.47 16.20 -7.95
N PHE A 182 -9.30 16.32 -9.00
CA PHE A 182 -9.99 15.18 -9.58
C PHE A 182 -9.00 14.13 -10.08
N ALA A 183 -7.96 14.54 -10.81
CA ALA A 183 -6.93 13.63 -11.30
C ALA A 183 -6.19 12.92 -10.15
N LEU A 184 -5.88 13.62 -9.07
CA LEU A 184 -5.24 13.03 -7.88
C LEU A 184 -6.16 12.01 -7.19
N TRP A 185 -7.44 12.32 -7.06
CA TRP A 185 -8.43 11.39 -6.52
C TRP A 185 -8.61 10.17 -7.43
N ALA A 186 -8.75 10.37 -8.73
CA ALA A 186 -8.88 9.29 -9.70
C ALA A 186 -7.64 8.37 -9.71
N MET A 187 -6.44 8.96 -9.65
CA MET A 187 -5.20 8.20 -9.54
C MET A 187 -5.14 7.39 -8.23
N LEU A 188 -5.44 8.01 -7.09
CA LEU A 188 -5.45 7.33 -5.79
C LEU A 188 -6.50 6.21 -5.75
N ALA A 189 -7.71 6.47 -6.23
CA ALA A 189 -8.79 5.50 -6.29
C ALA A 189 -8.44 4.32 -7.21
N THR A 190 -7.85 4.59 -8.38
CA THR A 190 -7.40 3.54 -9.31
C THR A 190 -6.30 2.69 -8.69
N ALA A 191 -5.27 3.32 -8.10
CA ALA A 191 -4.20 2.61 -7.41
C ALA A 191 -4.77 1.75 -6.26
N THR A 192 -5.69 2.29 -5.47
CA THR A 192 -6.29 1.58 -4.33
C THR A 192 -7.17 0.42 -4.79
N ALA A 193 -7.95 0.59 -5.87
CA ALA A 193 -8.73 -0.48 -6.47
C ALA A 193 -7.87 -1.63 -6.99
N LEU A 194 -6.66 -1.31 -7.50
CA LEU A 194 -5.67 -2.30 -7.93
C LEU A 194 -4.84 -2.88 -6.78
N ILE A 195 -5.02 -2.39 -5.55
CA ILE A 195 -4.40 -2.93 -4.33
C ILE A 195 -5.38 -3.85 -3.61
N HIS A 196 -6.53 -3.31 -3.17
CA HIS A 196 -7.49 -4.07 -2.37
C HIS A 196 -8.87 -3.38 -2.32
N SER A 197 -9.96 -4.17 -2.40
CA SER A 197 -11.36 -3.68 -2.38
C SER A 197 -11.77 -2.99 -1.07
N TYR A 198 -11.44 -3.56 0.10
CA TYR A 198 -11.69 -2.91 1.39
C TYR A 198 -11.07 -1.50 1.48
N LEU A 199 -9.80 -1.34 1.09
CA LEU A 199 -9.15 -0.03 1.08
C LEU A 199 -9.84 0.92 0.10
N MET A 200 -10.27 0.42 -1.06
CA MET A 200 -10.99 1.21 -2.06
C MET A 200 -12.30 1.77 -1.51
N VAL A 201 -13.07 0.97 -0.76
CA VAL A 201 -14.30 1.45 -0.11
C VAL A 201 -14.00 2.57 0.90
N MET A 202 -12.94 2.44 1.70
CA MET A 202 -12.53 3.47 2.66
C MET A 202 -12.08 4.76 1.94
N VAL A 203 -11.28 4.65 0.89
CA VAL A 203 -10.82 5.80 0.09
C VAL A 203 -11.99 6.48 -0.63
N ALA A 204 -12.93 5.71 -1.18
CA ALA A 204 -14.13 6.24 -1.83
C ALA A 204 -15.03 7.00 -0.84
N ALA A 205 -15.18 6.51 0.39
CA ALA A 205 -15.93 7.20 1.44
C ALA A 205 -15.29 8.57 1.80
N ILE A 206 -13.96 8.64 1.90
CA ILE A 206 -13.25 9.90 2.15
C ILE A 206 -13.38 10.84 0.95
N TRP A 207 -13.31 10.32 -0.28
CA TRP A 207 -13.52 11.13 -1.48
C TRP A 207 -14.94 11.72 -1.53
N ALA A 208 -15.96 10.91 -1.24
CA ALA A 208 -17.35 11.37 -1.16
C ALA A 208 -17.54 12.45 -0.09
N ALA A 209 -16.90 12.30 1.08
CA ALA A 209 -16.92 13.30 2.14
C ALA A 209 -16.23 14.61 1.72
N ASP A 210 -15.08 14.56 1.04
CA ASP A 210 -14.41 15.77 0.51
C ASP A 210 -15.26 16.47 -0.55
N TRP A 211 -15.91 15.70 -1.42
CA TRP A 211 -16.82 16.23 -2.44
C TRP A 211 -18.03 16.93 -1.80
N LEU A 212 -18.72 16.26 -0.86
CA LEU A 212 -19.88 16.82 -0.18
C LEU A 212 -19.54 18.09 0.59
N ARG A 213 -18.45 18.08 1.37
CA ARG A 213 -17.98 19.26 2.11
C ARG A 213 -17.78 20.47 1.20
N ARG A 214 -17.36 20.25 -0.05
CA ARG A 214 -17.10 21.32 -1.02
C ARG A 214 -18.34 21.74 -1.79
N ALA A 215 -19.30 20.84 -1.99
CA ALA A 215 -20.59 21.18 -2.57
C ALA A 215 -21.45 22.05 -1.63
N LEU A 216 -21.21 21.94 -0.31
CA LEU A 216 -21.92 22.68 0.73
C LEU A 216 -21.23 24.00 1.16
N ALA A 217 -20.03 24.28 0.67
CA ALA A 217 -19.23 25.46 1.00
C ALA A 217 -19.37 26.55 -0.05
#